data_AF-A0A7W5KC39-F1
#
_entry.id   AF-A0A7W5KC39-F1
#
_cell.length_a   1.000
_cell.length_b   1.000
_cell.length_c   1.000
_cell.angle_alpha   90.00
_cell.angle_beta   90.00
_cell.angle_gamma   90.00
#
_symmetry.space_group_name_H-M   'P 1'
#
loop_
_entity.id
_entity.type
_entity.pdbx_description
1 polymer ?
#
loop_
_entity_poly.entity_id
_entity_poly.type
_entity_poly.pdbx_seq_one_letter_code
_entity_poly.pdbx_strand_id
1 'polypeptide(L)'
;MRGWVAMSVVLVSGAAVARDRGPTVPEAVPAGEARTCVPITALRESLVRSDRVIDFHTAGDRYYRVILPQACPGLGFERRFGYATSIGQLCAQDIITVLYATGGMRGASCGLAPFQPVTIARRTAKSG
;
A
#
# COMPACT_ATOMS: atom_id res chain seq x y z
N MET A 1 -66.35 21.70 -24.73
CA MET A 1 -65.11 22.49 -24.60
C MET A 1 -64.13 21.68 -23.76
N ARG A 2 -62.96 21.35 -24.32
CA ARG A 2 -61.92 20.48 -23.75
C ARG A 2 -61.11 21.26 -22.71
N GLY A 3 -60.91 20.70 -21.52
CA GLY A 3 -59.97 21.23 -20.52
C GLY A 3 -59.09 20.10 -19.99
N TRP A 4 -57.87 20.01 -20.51
CA TRP A 4 -56.82 19.09 -20.03
C TRP A 4 -56.22 19.62 -18.72
N VAL A 5 -56.18 18.80 -17.68
CA VAL A 5 -55.40 19.07 -16.46
C VAL A 5 -54.05 18.38 -16.61
N ALA A 6 -52.99 19.18 -16.63
CA ALA A 6 -51.60 18.73 -16.75
C ALA A 6 -51.11 18.12 -15.43
N MET A 7 -50.55 16.91 -15.53
CA MET A 7 -49.97 16.17 -14.41
C MET A 7 -48.44 16.34 -14.45
N SER A 8 -47.89 17.11 -13.52
CA SER A 8 -46.45 17.34 -13.41
C SER A 8 -45.79 16.26 -12.54
N VAL A 9 -45.04 15.36 -13.17
CA VAL A 9 -44.19 14.37 -12.48
C VAL A 9 -42.80 14.97 -12.27
N VAL A 10 -42.41 15.19 -11.02
CA VAL A 10 -41.05 15.60 -10.63
C VAL A 10 -40.22 14.35 -10.36
N LEU A 11 -39.24 14.07 -11.23
CA LEU A 11 -38.26 13.00 -11.05
C LEU A 11 -37.06 13.55 -10.26
N VAL A 12 -36.93 13.15 -8.98
CA VAL A 12 -35.73 13.41 -8.17
C VAL A 12 -34.67 12.35 -8.51
N SER A 13 -33.69 12.73 -9.32
CA SER A 13 -32.53 11.90 -9.64
C SER A 13 -31.49 12.00 -8.52
N GLY A 14 -31.46 11.03 -7.60
CA GLY A 14 -30.39 10.91 -6.60
C GLY A 14 -29.12 10.33 -7.23
N ALA A 15 -28.04 11.12 -7.32
CA ALA A 15 -26.72 10.63 -7.70
C ALA A 15 -26.09 9.85 -6.52
N ALA A 16 -25.99 8.53 -6.64
CA ALA A 16 -25.21 7.72 -5.72
C ALA A 16 -23.72 8.02 -5.90
N VAL A 17 -23.13 8.81 -4.99
CA VAL A 17 -21.69 9.07 -4.99
C VAL A 17 -20.98 7.81 -4.48
N ALA A 18 -20.49 6.98 -5.39
CA ALA A 18 -19.60 5.88 -5.05
C ALA A 18 -18.35 6.48 -4.39
N ARG A 19 -18.23 6.35 -3.07
CA ARG A 19 -16.99 6.69 -2.35
C ARG A 19 -15.96 5.66 -2.78
N ASP A 20 -15.09 6.06 -3.70
CA ASP A 20 -13.89 5.34 -4.06
C ASP A 20 -13.04 5.19 -2.79
N ARG A 21 -13.16 4.03 -2.14
CA ARG A 21 -12.30 3.69 -1.01
C ARG A 21 -10.96 3.37 -1.65
N GLY A 22 -10.06 4.37 -1.69
CA GLY A 22 -8.69 4.20 -2.15
C GLY A 22 -8.07 2.92 -1.58
N PRO A 23 -7.04 2.36 -2.24
CA PRO A 23 -6.57 1.00 -1.99
C PRO A 23 -6.35 0.77 -0.49
N THR A 24 -7.25 -0.01 0.11
CA THR A 24 -7.21 -0.26 1.54
C THR A 24 -5.98 -1.11 1.82
N VAL A 25 -5.12 -0.66 2.73
CA VAL A 25 -3.98 -1.47 3.20
C VAL A 25 -4.54 -2.82 3.66
N PRO A 26 -4.10 -3.95 3.09
CA PRO A 26 -4.64 -5.25 3.47
C PRO A 26 -4.43 -5.53 4.95
N GLU A 27 -5.42 -6.14 5.59
CA GLU A 27 -5.24 -6.67 6.93
C GLU A 27 -4.12 -7.70 6.93
N ALA A 28 -3.26 -7.61 7.95
CA ALA A 28 -2.12 -8.48 8.11
C ALA A 28 -2.13 -9.04 9.53
N VAL A 29 -2.12 -10.36 9.63
CA VAL A 29 -2.14 -11.07 10.92
C VAL A 29 -0.70 -11.40 11.29
N PRO A 30 -0.20 -10.95 12.46
CA PRO A 30 1.14 -11.31 12.94
C PRO A 30 1.36 -12.82 12.97
N ALA A 31 2.50 -13.27 12.45
CA ALA A 31 2.86 -14.69 12.31
C ALA A 31 4.16 -15.05 13.05
N GLY A 32 4.58 -14.22 14.02
CA GLY A 32 5.76 -14.43 14.84
C GLY A 32 6.36 -13.13 15.36
N GLU A 33 7.55 -13.23 15.97
CA GLU A 33 8.28 -12.09 16.51
C GLU A 33 8.85 -11.18 15.41
N ALA A 34 8.85 -9.88 15.67
CA ALA A 34 9.47 -8.89 14.79
C ALA A 34 10.97 -9.10 14.67
N ARG A 35 11.52 -8.88 13.48
CA ARG A 35 12.94 -9.06 13.17
C ARG A 35 13.61 -7.73 12.90
N THR A 36 14.81 -7.55 13.42
CA THR A 36 15.61 -6.36 13.12
C THR A 36 16.15 -6.39 11.69
N CYS A 37 16.51 -7.56 11.18
CA CYS A 37 17.05 -7.73 9.82
C CYS A 37 16.46 -8.97 9.14
N VAL A 38 16.30 -8.90 7.82
CA VAL A 38 15.85 -10.02 6.97
C VAL A 38 16.78 -10.21 5.78
N PRO A 39 17.05 -11.46 5.34
CA PRO A 39 17.92 -11.71 4.19
C PRO A 39 17.28 -11.22 2.90
N ILE A 40 18.00 -10.41 2.11
CA ILE A 40 17.48 -9.82 0.86
C ILE A 40 17.13 -10.92 -0.15
N THR A 41 17.88 -12.01 -0.16
CA THR A 41 17.64 -13.16 -1.06
C THR A 41 16.31 -13.88 -0.81
N ALA A 42 15.70 -13.70 0.36
CA ALA A 42 14.37 -14.22 0.65
C ALA A 42 13.23 -13.28 0.22
N LEU A 43 13.54 -12.02 -0.09
CA LEU A 43 12.55 -11.03 -0.48
C LEU A 43 12.31 -11.11 -2.00
N ARG A 44 11.08 -11.41 -2.38
CA ARG A 44 10.66 -11.56 -3.79
C ARG A 44 10.11 -10.28 -4.37
N GLU A 45 9.39 -9.52 -3.55
CA GLU A 45 8.73 -8.29 -3.98
C GLU A 45 8.63 -7.32 -2.80
N SER A 46 8.69 -6.03 -3.09
CA SER A 46 8.41 -4.96 -2.13
C SER A 46 7.13 -4.24 -2.54
N LEU A 47 6.06 -4.44 -1.78
CA LEU A 47 4.73 -3.93 -2.05
C LEU A 47 4.45 -2.71 -1.16
N VAL A 48 4.56 -1.53 -1.74
CA VAL A 48 4.15 -0.30 -1.06
C VAL A 48 2.64 -0.24 -0.94
N ARG A 49 2.12 -0.19 0.29
CA ARG A 49 0.69 -0.10 0.59
C ARG A 49 0.23 1.33 0.88
N SER A 50 1.13 2.18 1.37
CA SER A 50 0.91 3.61 1.64
C SER A 50 2.26 4.32 1.82
N ASP A 51 2.23 5.61 2.14
CA ASP A 51 3.44 6.36 2.54
C ASP A 51 4.12 5.83 3.81
N ARG A 52 3.49 4.91 4.55
CA ARG A 52 4.02 4.40 5.82
C ARG A 52 4.12 2.87 5.89
N VAL A 53 3.51 2.14 4.97
CA VAL A 53 3.39 0.68 5.07
C VAL A 53 3.97 0.02 3.83
N ILE A 54 4.93 -0.87 4.04
CA ILE A 54 5.58 -1.67 3.00
C ILE A 54 5.47 -3.14 3.41
N ASP A 55 4.96 -3.97 2.50
CA ASP A 55 4.95 -5.42 2.66
C ASP A 55 6.03 -6.04 1.78
N PHE A 56 6.98 -6.73 2.38
CA PHE A 56 7.99 -7.49 1.66
C PHE A 56 7.52 -8.94 1.51
N HIS A 57 7.22 -9.35 0.28
CA HIS A 57 6.79 -10.72 -0.02
C HIS A 57 7.95 -11.69 0.06
N THR A 58 7.68 -12.88 0.59
CA THR A 58 8.66 -13.96 0.66
C THR A 58 8.23 -15.18 -0.15
N ALA A 59 7.16 -15.84 0.25
CA ALA A 59 6.61 -17.01 -0.44
C ALA A 59 5.16 -17.22 -0.05
N GLY A 60 4.32 -17.65 -1.01
CA GLY A 60 2.90 -17.88 -0.76
C GLY A 60 2.20 -16.61 -0.29
N ASP A 61 1.54 -16.67 0.87
CA ASP A 61 0.86 -15.58 1.56
C ASP A 61 1.66 -14.97 2.72
N ARG A 62 2.95 -15.30 2.82
CA ARG A 62 3.85 -14.83 3.89
C ARG A 62 4.60 -13.58 3.48
N TYR A 63 4.54 -12.58 4.35
CA TYR A 63 5.17 -11.28 4.17
C TYR A 63 5.90 -10.86 5.44
N TYR A 64 6.81 -9.90 5.28
CA TYR A 64 7.19 -9.02 6.37
C TYR A 64 6.53 -7.67 6.16
N ARG A 65 5.80 -7.17 7.16
CA ARG A 65 5.26 -5.81 7.14
C ARG A 65 6.22 -4.89 7.89
N VAL A 66 6.60 -3.80 7.25
CA VAL A 66 7.29 -2.68 7.87
C VAL A 66 6.34 -1.49 7.93
N ILE A 67 6.18 -0.93 9.13
CA ILE A 67 5.46 0.32 9.36
C ILE A 67 6.50 1.36 9.71
N LEU A 68 6.73 2.30 8.79
CA LEU A 68 7.72 3.36 8.98
C LEU A 68 7.35 4.23 10.18
N PRO A 69 8.34 4.70 10.98
CA PRO A 69 8.06 5.53 12.14
C PRO A 69 7.32 6.82 11.77
N GLN A 70 7.64 7.39 10.61
CA GLN A 70 7.03 8.58 10.03
C GLN A 70 6.58 8.28 8.60
N ALA A 71 5.60 9.03 8.08
CA ALA A 71 5.24 8.91 6.66
C ALA A 71 6.42 9.33 5.78
N CYS A 72 6.66 8.58 4.70
CA CYS A 72 7.69 8.85 3.72
C CYS A 72 7.09 9.55 2.49
N PRO A 73 7.35 10.85 2.30
CA PRO A 73 6.69 11.64 1.25
C PRO A 73 6.84 11.02 -0.14
N GLY A 74 5.71 10.83 -0.83
CA GLY A 74 5.66 10.32 -2.19
C GLY A 74 5.77 8.79 -2.33
N LEU A 75 6.06 8.05 -1.25
CA LEU A 75 6.27 6.61 -1.30
C LEU A 75 5.04 5.85 -1.83
N GLY A 76 3.85 6.13 -1.30
CA GLY A 76 2.59 5.47 -1.66
C GLY A 76 2.07 5.85 -3.04
N PHE A 77 2.44 7.04 -3.54
CA PHE A 77 2.14 7.49 -4.89
C PHE A 77 3.05 6.81 -5.91
N GLU A 78 4.37 6.89 -5.71
CA GLU A 78 5.36 6.31 -6.63
C GLU A 78 5.38 4.78 -6.57
N ARG A 79 5.16 4.21 -5.38
CA ARG A 79 5.26 2.78 -5.08
C ARG A 79 6.61 2.17 -5.49
N ARG A 80 7.65 3.01 -5.54
CA ARG A 80 9.00 2.67 -6.00
C ARG A 80 10.01 3.34 -5.09
N PHE A 81 10.97 2.54 -4.63
CA PHE A 81 12.04 3.00 -3.79
C PHE A 81 13.29 2.14 -4.03
N GLY A 82 14.44 2.71 -3.76
CA GLY A 82 15.69 1.98 -3.63
C GLY A 82 16.10 1.86 -2.16
N TYR A 83 16.95 0.90 -1.85
CA TYR A 83 17.65 0.80 -0.58
C TYR A 83 19.08 0.35 -0.84
N ALA A 84 20.00 0.75 0.03
CA ALA A 84 21.37 0.27 0.03
C ALA A 84 21.63 -0.38 1.39
N THR A 85 22.17 -1.59 1.38
CA THR A 85 22.49 -2.34 2.59
C THR A 85 23.99 -2.52 2.68
N SER A 86 24.56 -2.48 3.88
CA SER A 86 26.00 -2.73 4.08
C SER A 86 26.33 -4.22 4.15
N ILE A 87 25.32 -5.08 4.27
CA ILE A 87 25.42 -6.54 4.37
C ILE A 87 24.32 -7.18 3.52
N GLY A 88 24.36 -8.50 3.30
CA GLY A 88 23.34 -9.25 2.53
C GLY A 88 21.93 -9.32 3.16
N GLN A 89 21.60 -8.38 4.04
CA GLN A 89 20.35 -8.27 4.79
C GLN A 89 19.81 -6.85 4.70
N LEU A 90 18.49 -6.70 4.73
CA LEU A 90 17.81 -5.43 4.91
C LEU A 90 17.41 -5.30 6.38
N CYS A 91 17.85 -4.24 7.03
CA CYS A 91 17.70 -4.00 8.46
C CYS A 91 16.78 -2.82 8.77
N ALA A 92 16.22 -2.81 9.97
CA ALA A 92 15.33 -1.75 10.47
C ALA A 92 15.99 -0.37 10.48
N GLN A 93 17.33 -0.32 10.57
CA GLN A 93 18.09 0.92 10.60
C GLN A 93 18.50 1.40 9.19
N ASP A 94 18.27 0.59 8.15
CA ASP A 94 18.59 0.99 6.78
C ASP A 94 17.61 2.07 6.28
N ILE A 95 18.02 2.76 5.22
CA ILE A 95 17.30 3.88 4.64
C ILE A 95 16.76 3.49 3.28
N ILE A 96 15.47 3.75 3.05
CA ILE A 96 14.87 3.73 1.72
C ILE A 96 14.91 5.13 1.10
N THR A 97 15.04 5.20 -0.22
CA THR A 97 14.90 6.44 -0.99
C THR A 97 13.83 6.25 -2.04
N VAL A 98 12.78 7.08 -2.01
CA VAL A 98 11.72 7.07 -3.02
C VAL A 98 12.32 7.38 -4.40
N LEU A 99 11.84 6.69 -5.44
CA LEU A 99 12.31 6.87 -6.81
C LEU A 99 11.17 7.42 -7.67
N TYR A 100 11.31 8.66 -8.14
CA TYR A 100 10.30 9.27 -9.01
C TYR A 100 10.31 8.65 -10.40
N ALA A 101 9.13 8.33 -10.92
CA ALA A 101 8.97 7.77 -12.25
C ALA A 101 9.51 8.71 -13.36
N THR A 102 9.36 10.02 -13.17
CA THR A 102 9.80 11.04 -14.13
C THR A 102 11.21 11.52 -13.82
N GLY A 103 12.11 11.48 -14.82
CA GLY A 103 13.43 12.10 -14.73
C GLY A 103 14.46 11.34 -13.87
N GLY A 104 14.13 10.16 -13.36
CA GLY A 104 15.07 9.32 -12.59
C GLY A 104 15.55 9.96 -11.28
N MET A 105 14.82 10.97 -10.79
CA MET A 105 15.19 11.72 -9.60
C MET A 105 14.91 10.92 -8.33
N ARG A 106 15.74 11.14 -7.32
CA ARG A 106 15.54 10.60 -5.97
C ARG A 106 14.64 11.55 -5.18
N GLY A 107 13.65 10.99 -4.51
CA GLY A 107 12.73 11.68 -3.62
C GLY A 107 13.18 11.61 -2.16
N ALA A 108 12.21 11.59 -1.25
CA ALA A 108 12.46 11.51 0.19
C ALA A 108 13.25 10.25 0.58
N SER A 109 14.09 10.41 1.60
CA SER A 109 14.82 9.31 2.25
C SER A 109 14.31 9.10 3.66
N CYS A 110 13.99 7.86 4.00
CA CYS A 110 13.27 7.51 5.22
C CYS A 110 13.90 6.28 5.87
N GLY A 111 14.07 6.31 7.19
CA GLY A 111 14.48 5.13 7.94
C GLY A 111 13.41 4.04 7.90
N LEU A 112 13.86 2.79 7.84
CA LEU A 112 13.00 1.63 8.01
C LEU A 112 12.57 1.45 9.48
N ALA A 113 11.95 0.30 9.74
CA ALA A 113 11.51 -0.16 11.04
C ALA A 113 11.59 -1.69 11.08
N PRO A 114 11.40 -2.33 12.25
CA PRO A 114 11.40 -3.78 12.37
C PRO A 114 10.43 -4.48 11.41
N PHE A 115 10.85 -5.67 10.97
CA PHE A 115 10.15 -6.51 10.02
C PHE A 115 9.22 -7.46 10.78
N GLN A 116 7.93 -7.15 10.83
CA GLN A 116 6.92 -8.00 11.46
C GLN A 116 6.52 -9.13 10.48
N PRO A 117 6.78 -10.41 10.77
CA PRO A 117 6.23 -11.49 9.98
C PRO A 117 4.70 -11.44 10.03
N VAL A 118 4.05 -11.54 8.88
CA VAL A 118 2.59 -11.53 8.77
C VAL A 118 2.09 -12.48 7.69
N THR A 119 0.85 -12.93 7.84
CA THR A 119 0.05 -13.49 6.75
C THR A 119 -0.95 -12.44 6.27
N ILE A 120 -1.11 -12.32 4.95
CA ILE A 120 -2.08 -11.41 4.34
C ILE A 120 -3.17 -12.23 3.70
N ALA A 121 -4.41 -12.05 4.17
CA ALA A 121 -5.56 -12.68 3.56
C ALA A 121 -5.65 -12.24 2.09
N ARG A 122 -5.60 -13.20 1.17
CA ARG A 122 -5.80 -12.92 -0.25
C ARG A 122 -7.23 -12.41 -0.39
N ARG A 123 -7.42 -11.13 -0.70
CA ARG A 123 -8.74 -10.65 -1.11
C ARG A 123 -9.12 -11.47 -2.33
N THR A 124 -10.16 -12.29 -2.24
CA THR A 124 -10.81 -12.88 -3.40
C THR A 124 -11.27 -11.72 -4.25
N ALA A 125 -10.53 -11.44 -5.33
CA ALA A 125 -10.98 -10.52 -6.35
C ALA A 125 -12.30 -11.10 -6.87
N LYS A 126 -13.41 -10.50 -6.48
CA LYS A 126 -14.67 -10.73 -7.17
C LYS A 126 -14.50 -10.07 -8.53
N SER A 127 -13.99 -10.83 -9.50
CA SER A 127 -14.03 -10.46 -10.91
C SER A 127 -15.51 -10.27 -11.26
N GLY A 128 -15.89 -9.01 -11.45
CA GLY A 128 -17.16 -8.64 -12.06
C GLY A 128 -17.04 -8.69 -13.57
#